data_AF-I4VMT3-F1
#
_entry.id   AF-I4VMT3-F1
#
_cell.length_a   1.000
_cell.length_b   1.000
_cell.length_c   1.000
_cell.angle_alpha   90.00
_cell.angle_beta   90.00
_cell.angle_gamma   90.00
#
_symmetry.space_group_name_H-M   'P 1'
#
loop_
_entity.id
_entity.type
_entity.pdbx_description
1 polymer ?
#
loop_
_entity_poly.entity_id
_entity_poly.type
_entity_poly.pdbx_seq_one_letter_code
_entity_poly.pdbx_strand_id
1 'polypeptide(L)' 'MAVSWREPFGWFMDIALIDGTMLVAGVPLVTGVDLLAQYVYLGIPGKLVVLSDGNPFAAPTFDNLGASAHLYYVTDDA' A
#
# COMPACT_ATOMS: atom_id res chain seq x y z
N MET A 1 -6.53 1.83 -8.16
CA MET A 1 -5.69 2.13 -6.97
C MET A 1 -4.85 3.35 -7.28
N ALA A 2 -4.72 4.26 -6.32
CA ALA A 2 -3.89 5.46 -6.43
C ALA A 2 -3.06 5.65 -5.15
N VAL A 3 -1.90 6.30 -5.28
CA VAL A 3 -1.07 6.70 -4.14
C VAL A 3 -0.80 8.20 -4.20
N SER A 4 -0.78 8.86 -3.04
CA SER A 4 -0.57 10.30 -2.90
C SER A 4 0.42 10.61 -1.78
N TRP A 5 1.34 11.54 -2.03
CA TRP A 5 2.21 12.08 -0.99
C TRP A 5 1.45 13.11 -0.17
N ARG A 6 1.51 12.99 1.15
CA ARG A 6 0.87 13.92 2.09
C ARG A 6 1.93 14.38 3.08
N GLU A 7 2.56 15.52 2.82
CA GLU A 7 3.55 16.10 3.74
C GLU A 7 2.87 16.55 5.06
N PRO A 8 3.48 16.31 6.24
CA PRO A 8 4.74 15.60 6.52
C PRO A 8 4.56 14.08 6.81
N PHE A 9 3.41 13.51 6.48
CA PHE A 9 2.97 12.18 6.93
C PHE A 9 3.35 11.01 6.01
N GLY A 10 3.85 11.28 4.81
CA GLY A 10 4.34 10.25 3.88
C GLY A 10 3.33 9.86 2.80
N TRP A 11 3.46 8.64 2.26
CA TRP A 11 2.59 8.14 1.20
C TRP A 11 1.32 7.49 1.73
N PHE A 12 0.21 7.74 1.03
CA PHE A 12 -1.11 7.19 1.33
C PHE A 12 -1.71 6.52 0.10
N MET A 13 -2.42 5.43 0.31
CA MET A 13 -3.09 4.64 -0.72
C MET A 13 -4.61 4.79 -0.64
N ASP A 14 -5.23 4.89 -1.81
CA ASP A 14 -6.67 4.87 -2.00
C ASP A 14 -7.05 3.74 -2.98
N ILE A 15 -8.09 2.98 -2.63
CA ILE A 15 -8.65 1.88 -3.43
C ILE A 15 -10.10 2.24 -3.76
N ALA A 16 -10.40 2.29 -5.06
CA ALA A 16 -11.74 2.52 -5.59
C ALA A 16 -12.08 1.44 -6.63
N LEU A 17 -13.39 1.20 -6.79
CA LEU A 17 -13.94 0.45 -7.92
C LEU A 17 -13.73 1.21 -9.23
N ILE A 18 -13.94 0.52 -10.34
CA ILE A 18 -13.74 1.09 -11.70
C ILE A 18 -14.68 2.26 -12.00
N ASP A 19 -15.83 2.31 -11.34
CA ASP A 19 -16.81 3.40 -11.44
C ASP A 19 -16.47 4.62 -10.56
N GLY A 20 -15.36 4.56 -9.82
CA GLY A 20 -14.92 5.61 -8.90
C GLY A 20 -15.47 5.49 -7.48
N THR A 21 -16.29 4.48 -7.18
CA THR A 21 -16.78 4.24 -5.81
C THR A 21 -15.61 3.88 -4.91
N MET A 22 -15.38 4.70 -3.88
CA MET A 22 -14.27 4.51 -2.96
C MET A 22 -14.54 3.32 -2.03
N LEU A 23 -13.59 2.38 -1.95
CA LEU A 23 -13.63 1.26 -1.01
C LEU A 23 -12.84 1.57 0.26
N VAL A 24 -11.63 2.09 0.09
CA VAL A 24 -10.75 2.52 1.18
C VAL A 24 -10.01 3.78 0.75
N ALA A 25 -9.94 4.76 1.64
CA ALA A 25 -9.17 5.98 1.40
C ALA A 25 -8.23 6.27 2.57
N GLY A 26 -7.05 6.79 2.24
CA GLY A 26 -6.07 7.28 3.20
C GLY A 26 -5.39 6.19 4.02
N VAL A 27 -5.11 5.03 3.42
CA VAL A 27 -4.29 4.01 4.08
C VAL A 27 -2.82 4.43 4.03
N PRO A 28 -2.14 4.64 5.18
CA PRO A 28 -0.72 4.97 5.15
C PRO A 28 0.11 3.77 4.65
N LEU A 29 1.10 4.02 3.78
CA LEU A 29 2.04 3.00 3.35
C LEU A 29 3.06 2.71 4.46
N VAL A 30 2.74 1.71 5.31
CA VAL A 30 3.59 1.23 6.40
C VAL A 30 4.25 -0.08 6.00
N THR A 31 5.56 -0.18 6.22
CA THR A 31 6.34 -1.41 5.97
C THR A 31 6.15 -2.46 7.06
N GLY A 32 6.32 -3.73 6.70
CA GLY A 32 6.33 -4.85 7.66
C GLY A 32 4.96 -5.36 8.08
N VAL A 33 3.87 -4.87 7.47
CA VAL A 33 2.50 -5.31 7.72
C VAL A 33 1.76 -5.54 6.40
N ASP A 34 0.70 -6.35 6.45
CA ASP A 34 -0.29 -6.41 5.38
C ASP A 34 -1.28 -5.25 5.54
N LEU A 35 -1.27 -4.33 4.58
CA LEU A 35 -2.13 -3.16 4.56
C LEU A 35 -3.62 -3.53 4.41
N LEU A 36 -3.94 -4.72 3.90
CA LEU A 36 -5.32 -5.21 3.77
C LEU A 36 -5.82 -5.95 5.02
N ALA A 37 -4.97 -6.24 6.00
CA ALA A 37 -5.34 -7.03 7.17
C ALA A 37 -6.50 -6.40 7.99
N GLN A 38 -6.61 -5.07 7.99
CA GLN A 38 -7.71 -4.34 8.66
C GLN A 38 -8.99 -4.28 7.81
N TYR A 39 -8.91 -4.63 6.54
CA TYR A 39 -9.97 -4.49 5.54
C TYR A 39 -10.43 -5.84 4.96
N VAL A 40 -10.20 -6.93 5.69
CA VAL A 40 -10.59 -8.30 5.26
C VAL A 40 -12.07 -8.40 4.91
N TYR A 41 -12.93 -7.62 5.56
CA TYR A 41 -14.37 -7.58 5.27
C TYR A 41 -14.71 -7.08 3.85
N LEU A 42 -13.78 -6.43 3.15
CA LEU A 42 -13.96 -6.00 1.76
C LEU A 42 -13.80 -7.16 0.76
N GLY A 43 -13.30 -8.31 1.20
CA GLY A 43 -13.16 -9.49 0.34
C GLY A 43 -12.13 -9.34 -0.78
N ILE A 44 -11.18 -8.40 -0.66
CA ILE A 44 -10.06 -8.27 -1.59
C ILE A 44 -9.10 -9.42 -1.29
N PRO A 45 -8.86 -10.35 -2.23
CA PRO A 45 -7.94 -11.46 -2.00
C PRO A 45 -6.50 -10.97 -1.88
N GLY A 46 -5.61 -11.82 -1.34
CA GLY A 46 -4.18 -11.51 -1.23
C GLY A 46 -3.85 -10.47 -0.16
N LYS A 47 -2.63 -9.94 -0.26
CA LYS A 47 -2.04 -8.98 0.71
C LYS A 47 -1.41 -7.82 -0.02
N LEU A 48 -1.41 -6.65 0.61
CA LEU A 48 -0.64 -5.50 0.15
C LEU A 48 0.49 -5.21 1.12
N VAL A 49 1.73 -5.26 0.64
CA VAL A 49 2.92 -5.12 1.49
C VAL A 49 3.85 -4.08 0.90
N VAL A 50 4.37 -3.20 1.74
CA VAL A 50 5.41 -2.23 1.37
C VAL A 50 6.76 -2.79 1.76
N LEU A 51 7.70 -2.81 0.82
CA LEU A 51 9.07 -3.24 1.04
C LEU A 51 10.03 -2.25 0.36
N SER A 52 11.13 -1.96 1.04
CA SER A 52 12.24 -1.19 0.47
C SER A 52 13.46 -2.07 0.28
N ASP A 53 14.21 -1.82 -0.78
CA ASP A 53 15.47 -2.49 -1.06
C ASP A 53 16.47 -2.24 0.07
N GLY A 54 17.25 -3.27 0.40
CA GLY A 54 18.23 -3.22 1.48
C GLY A 54 17.61 -3.35 2.88
N ASN A 55 16.75 -2.42 3.30
CA ASN A 55 16.00 -2.50 4.55
C ASN A 55 14.49 -2.65 4.30
N PRO A 56 13.91 -3.86 4.44
CA PRO A 56 12.50 -4.12 4.15
C PRO A 56 11.54 -3.38 5.09
N PHE A 57 12.02 -2.84 6.21
CA PHE A 57 11.24 -2.09 7.19
C PHE A 57 11.43 -0.57 7.11
N ALA A 58 12.18 -0.08 6.11
CA ALA A 58 12.33 1.35 5.89
C ALA A 58 11.12 1.91 5.17
N ALA A 59 10.42 2.86 5.80
CA ALA A 59 9.28 3.56 5.20
C ALA A 59 9.68 4.27 3.89
N PRO A 60 8.79 4.32 2.88
CA PRO A 60 9.06 5.02 1.64
C PRO A 60 9.18 6.53 1.87
N THR A 61 10.15 7.15 1.22
CA THR A 61 10.31 8.60 1.13
C THR A 61 9.59 9.13 -0.11
N PHE A 62 9.48 10.45 -0.23
CA PHE A 62 8.90 11.08 -1.42
C PHE A 62 9.58 10.62 -2.71
N ASP A 63 10.91 10.51 -2.70
CA ASP A 63 11.69 10.29 -3.92
C ASP A 63 11.90 8.81 -4.27
N ASN A 64 11.65 7.87 -3.35
CA ASN A 64 12.07 6.48 -3.53
C ASN A 64 10.94 5.49 -3.84
N LEU A 65 9.67 5.88 -3.68
CA LEU A 65 8.53 5.02 -4.01
C LEU A 65 8.47 4.81 -5.54
N GLY A 66 8.49 3.55 -5.96
CA GLY A 66 8.58 3.14 -7.36
C GLY A 66 10.02 2.96 -7.87
N ALA A 67 11.03 3.37 -7.10
CA ALA A 67 12.44 3.20 -7.45
C ALA A 67 13.13 2.12 -6.61
N SER A 68 13.23 2.35 -5.29
CA SER A 68 13.83 1.42 -4.33
C SER A 68 12.89 1.06 -3.18
N ALA A 69 11.67 1.60 -3.18
CA ALA A 69 10.58 1.21 -2.30
C ALA A 69 9.38 0.84 -3.17
N HIS A 70 8.70 -0.25 -2.83
CA HIS A 70 7.68 -0.85 -3.67
C HIS A 70 6.46 -1.26 -2.86
N LEU A 71 5.28 -1.07 -3.47
CA LEU A 71 4.02 -1.63 -3.00
C LEU A 71 3.74 -2.91 -3.80
N TYR A 72 3.82 -4.05 -3.13
CA TYR A 72 3.57 -5.36 -3.72
C TYR A 72 2.15 -5.84 -3.40
N TYR A 73 1.52 -6.44 -4.40
CA TYR A 73 0.36 -7.30 -4.21
C TYR A 73 0.82 -8.75 -4.21
N VAL A 74 0.63 -9.43 -3.08
CA VAL A 74 1.06 -10.81 -2.87
C VAL A 74 -0.16 -11.70 -2.93
N THR A 75 -0.16 -12.66 -3.84
CA THR A 75 -1.15 -13.74 -3.89
C THR A 75 -0.62 -14.93 -3.10
N ASP A 76 -1.50 -15.65 -2.42
CA ASP A 76 -1.12 -16.97 -1.91
C ASP A 76 -0.87 -17.91 -3.11
N ASP A 77 0.20 -18.70 -3.05
CA ASP A 77 0.46 -19.72 -4.07
C ASP A 77 -0.70 -20.72 -4.08
N ALA A 78 -1.23 -21.00 -5.29
CA ALA A 78 -2.34 -21.93 -5.51
C ALA A 78 -1.93 -23.40 -5.26
#